data_AF-A0A7S2Z2L6-F1
#
_entry.id   AF-A0A7S2Z2L6-F1
#
_cell.length_a   1.000
_cell.length_b   1.000
_cell.length_c   1.000
_cell.angle_alpha   90.00
_cell.angle_beta   90.00
_cell.angle_gamma   90.00
#
_symmetry.space_group_name_H-M   'P 1'
#
loop_
_entity.id
_entity.type
_entity.pdbx_description
1 polymer ?
#
loop_
_entity_poly.entity_id
_entity_poly.type
_entity_poly.pdbx_seq_one_letter_code
_entity_poly.pdbx_strand_id
1 'polypeptide(L)'
;EGLSGEAYENLSAREKKLLELRARLRTTRKLNQGAVLKEAESGGKQKESRGGASKRAFEERKAKKAKQLAAQGLGPGQSYLLQSAESAEQSYQKNKKKPAPFGWEVYNQKSLYNAYKKSELRVPANSKADGIEAGSEAAVNRMVQDLEEQRERRANFKRRRKFRDETDGGINDQNASFNKKIERAYGKQTKEIKDALERGTAL
;
A
#
# COMPACT_ATOMS: atom_id res chain seq x y z
N GLU A 1 2.80 47.95 22.99
CA GLU A 1 2.43 49.35 23.26
C GLU A 1 1.96 49.49 24.70
N GLY A 2 2.89 49.79 25.59
CA GLY A 2 2.58 50.26 26.94
C GLY A 2 2.58 51.79 26.90
N LEU A 3 1.61 52.42 27.54
CA LEU A 3 1.60 53.88 27.73
C LEU A 3 2.86 54.27 28.54
N SER A 4 3.53 55.36 28.16
CA SER A 4 4.67 55.92 28.91
C SER A 4 4.28 56.21 30.36
N GLY A 5 5.21 56.03 31.30
CA GLY A 5 4.92 56.12 32.75
C GLY A 5 4.25 57.43 33.18
N GLU A 6 4.61 58.54 32.54
CA GLU A 6 4.01 59.86 32.79
C GLU A 6 2.54 59.95 32.38
N ALA A 7 2.13 59.25 31.32
CA ALA A 7 0.74 59.18 30.90
C ALA A 7 -0.09 58.34 31.88
N TYR A 8 0.50 57.28 32.46
CA TYR A 8 -0.19 56.44 33.44
C TYR A 8 -0.48 57.18 34.76
N GLU A 9 0.45 58.01 35.24
CA GLU A 9 0.29 58.80 36.47
C GLU A 9 -0.91 59.77 36.39
N ASN A 10 -1.13 60.39 35.22
CA ASN A 10 -2.19 61.36 34.97
C ASN A 10 -3.60 60.76 34.77
N LEU A 11 -3.75 59.43 34.74
CA LEU A 11 -5.07 58.78 34.62
C LEU A 11 -5.82 58.74 35.96
N SER A 12 -7.14 58.89 35.90
CA SER A 12 -8.01 58.70 37.06
C SER A 12 -7.90 57.29 37.64
N ALA A 13 -8.11 57.11 38.95
CA ALA A 13 -8.03 55.80 39.61
C ALA A 13 -8.93 54.73 38.94
N ARG A 14 -10.09 55.16 38.41
CA ARG A 14 -11.01 54.28 37.66
C ARG A 14 -10.42 53.85 36.31
N GLU A 15 -9.72 54.75 35.63
CA GLU A 15 -9.11 54.51 34.32
C GLU A 15 -7.86 53.64 34.44
N LYS A 16 -7.05 53.85 35.49
CA LYS A 16 -5.95 52.96 35.88
C LYS A 16 -6.43 51.52 36.07
N LYS A 17 -7.52 51.35 36.85
CA LYS A 17 -8.16 50.03 37.06
C LYS A 17 -8.70 49.42 35.78
N LEU A 18 -9.29 50.22 34.88
CA LEU A 18 -9.77 49.74 33.57
C LEU A 18 -8.62 49.27 32.67
N LEU A 19 -7.51 50.00 32.64
CA LEU A 19 -6.32 49.65 31.87
C LEU A 19 -5.72 48.34 32.38
N GLU A 20 -5.61 48.17 33.69
CA GLU A 20 -5.16 46.93 34.33
C GLU A 20 -6.06 45.75 33.95
N LEU A 21 -7.39 45.90 34.03
CA LEU A 21 -8.33 44.87 33.63
C LEU A 21 -8.21 44.51 32.14
N ARG A 22 -8.00 45.51 31.27
CA ARG A 22 -7.75 45.27 29.83
C ARG A 22 -6.43 44.54 29.59
N ALA A 23 -5.38 44.87 30.33
CA ALA A 23 -4.10 44.17 30.24
C ALA A 23 -4.24 42.71 30.69
N ARG A 24 -4.91 42.47 31.83
CA ARG A 24 -5.23 41.11 32.33
C ARG A 24 -6.10 40.33 31.33
N LEU A 25 -7.07 40.96 30.68
CA LEU A 25 -7.89 40.30 29.65
C LEU A 25 -7.09 39.96 28.39
N ARG A 26 -6.11 40.79 27.99
CA ARG A 26 -5.24 40.47 26.86
C ARG A 26 -4.31 39.31 27.18
N THR A 27 -3.75 39.25 28.39
CA THR A 27 -2.89 38.15 28.81
C THR A 27 -3.67 36.84 28.89
N THR A 28 -4.86 36.85 29.49
CA THR A 28 -5.72 35.64 29.55
C THR A 28 -6.14 35.16 28.16
N ARG A 29 -6.52 36.06 27.24
CA ARG A 29 -6.83 35.68 25.85
C ARG A 29 -5.65 35.01 25.15
N LYS A 30 -4.43 35.56 25.31
CA LYS A 30 -3.22 34.99 24.71
C LYS A 30 -2.87 33.62 25.32
N LEU A 31 -3.01 33.49 26.64
CA LEU A 31 -2.78 32.22 27.35
C LEU A 31 -3.80 31.15 26.93
N ASN A 32 -5.08 31.50 26.87
CA ASN A 32 -6.14 30.59 26.43
C ASN A 32 -5.95 30.17 24.97
N GLN A 33 -5.60 31.12 24.07
CA GLN A 33 -5.29 30.80 22.68
C GLN A 33 -4.08 29.86 22.58
N GLY A 34 -3.03 30.09 23.37
CA GLY A 34 -1.87 29.21 23.45
C GLY A 34 -2.20 27.82 23.99
N ALA A 35 -3.09 27.72 24.98
CA ALA A 35 -3.56 26.45 25.53
C ALA A 35 -4.38 25.66 24.49
N VAL A 36 -5.30 26.32 23.79
CA VAL A 36 -6.10 25.70 22.71
C VAL A 36 -5.21 25.20 21.57
N LEU A 37 -4.18 25.96 21.17
CA LEU A 37 -3.23 25.52 20.14
C LEU A 37 -2.39 24.34 20.61
N LYS A 38 -1.87 24.37 21.84
CA LYS A 38 -1.12 23.24 22.42
C LYS A 38 -2.00 22.01 22.59
N GLU A 39 -3.26 22.18 22.96
CA GLU A 39 -4.25 21.10 23.03
C GLU A 39 -4.63 20.61 21.63
N ALA A 40 -4.68 21.45 20.61
CA ALA A 40 -4.84 20.99 19.22
C ALA A 40 -3.60 20.23 18.71
N GLU A 41 -2.40 20.62 19.12
CA GLU A 41 -1.16 19.91 18.81
C GLU A 41 -1.01 18.58 19.60
N SER A 42 -1.48 18.56 20.86
CA SER A 42 -1.36 17.43 21.79
C SER A 42 -2.56 16.47 21.73
N GLY A 43 -3.74 16.98 21.41
CA GLY A 43 -5.06 16.32 21.34
C GLY A 43 -5.23 15.41 20.14
N GLY A 44 -4.10 14.90 19.63
CA GLY A 44 -4.05 13.95 18.56
C GLY A 44 -3.80 14.64 17.22
N LYS A 45 -2.51 14.69 16.83
CA LYS A 45 -2.21 14.20 15.49
C LYS A 45 -2.91 12.85 15.40
N GLN A 46 -4.06 12.77 14.71
CA GLN A 46 -4.71 11.49 14.43
C GLN A 46 -3.59 10.53 14.06
N LYS A 47 -3.41 9.47 14.86
CA LYS A 47 -2.32 8.52 14.69
C LYS A 47 -2.39 8.09 13.23
N GLU A 48 -1.49 8.62 12.41
CA GLU A 48 -1.64 8.45 10.97
C GLU A 48 -1.63 6.96 10.72
N SER A 49 -2.61 6.45 9.99
CA SER A 49 -2.54 5.07 9.56
C SER A 49 -1.19 4.88 8.86
N ARG A 50 -0.53 3.73 9.06
CA ARG A 50 0.77 3.45 8.40
C ARG A 50 0.76 3.78 6.89
N GLY A 51 -0.41 3.70 6.25
CA GLY A 51 -0.62 4.12 4.86
C GLY A 51 -0.54 5.64 4.62
N GLY A 52 -1.03 6.47 5.54
CA GLY A 52 -0.95 7.94 5.45
C GLY A 52 0.49 8.45 5.53
N ALA A 53 1.28 7.95 6.49
CA ALA A 53 2.69 8.33 6.63
C ALA A 53 3.54 7.93 5.40
N SER A 54 3.29 6.74 4.84
CA SER A 54 3.97 6.28 3.61
C SER A 54 3.62 7.15 2.40
N LYS A 55 2.34 7.55 2.26
CA LYS A 55 1.91 8.47 1.19
C LYS A 55 2.56 9.84 1.30
N ARG A 56 2.59 10.43 2.50
CA ARG A 56 3.27 11.71 2.74
C ARG A 56 4.76 11.65 2.43
N ALA A 57 5.44 10.59 2.88
CA ALA A 57 6.86 10.39 2.58
C ALA A 57 7.12 10.24 1.07
N PHE A 58 6.22 9.58 0.34
CA PHE A 58 6.29 9.48 -1.12
C PHE A 58 6.10 10.83 -1.81
N GLU A 59 5.09 11.60 -1.40
CA GLU A 59 4.81 12.94 -1.92
C GLU A 59 5.95 13.91 -1.64
N GLU A 60 6.52 13.87 -0.43
CA GLU A 60 7.67 14.69 -0.05
C GLU A 60 8.91 14.34 -0.89
N ARG A 61 9.19 13.04 -1.10
CA ARG A 61 10.27 12.59 -2.00
C ARG A 61 10.04 13.05 -3.43
N LYS A 62 8.80 13.00 -3.91
CA LYS A 62 8.41 13.48 -5.25
C LYS A 62 8.61 14.99 -5.37
N ALA A 63 8.20 15.76 -4.35
CA ALA A 63 8.38 17.21 -4.31
C ALA A 63 9.86 17.61 -4.24
N LYS A 64 10.68 16.90 -3.46
CA LYS A 64 12.14 17.13 -3.41
C LYS A 64 12.79 16.87 -4.77
N LYS A 65 12.45 15.77 -5.44
CA LYS A 65 12.92 15.50 -6.81
C LYS A 65 12.45 16.56 -7.81
N ALA A 66 11.19 16.99 -7.73
CA ALA A 66 10.66 18.04 -8.59
C ALA A 66 11.40 19.38 -8.40
N LYS A 67 11.71 19.76 -7.15
CA LYS A 67 12.52 20.94 -6.84
C LYS A 67 13.94 20.83 -7.38
N GLN A 68 14.59 19.66 -7.26
CA GLN A 68 15.92 19.42 -7.84
C GLN A 68 15.93 19.55 -9.37
N LEU A 69 14.92 19.00 -10.04
CA LEU A 69 14.77 19.13 -11.49
C LEU A 69 14.53 20.58 -11.90
N ALA A 70 13.61 21.28 -11.20
CA ALA A 70 13.32 22.69 -11.46
C ALA A 70 14.55 23.59 -11.25
N ALA A 71 15.36 23.33 -10.21
CA ALA A 71 16.59 24.07 -9.95
C ALA A 71 17.63 23.91 -11.08
N GLN A 72 17.55 22.81 -11.84
CA GLN A 72 18.43 22.52 -12.97
C GLN A 72 17.77 22.82 -14.33
N GLY A 73 16.58 23.45 -14.33
CA GLY A 73 15.83 23.77 -15.55
C GLY A 73 15.26 22.56 -16.29
N LEU A 74 15.21 21.39 -15.63
CA LEU A 74 14.77 20.13 -16.21
C LEU A 74 13.28 19.87 -15.93
N GLY A 75 12.59 19.31 -16.92
CA GLY A 75 11.17 18.95 -16.79
C GLY A 75 10.96 17.68 -15.94
N PRO A 76 9.74 17.43 -15.43
CA PRO A 76 9.42 16.25 -14.62
C PRO A 76 9.72 14.90 -15.29
N GLY A 77 9.64 14.85 -16.62
CA GLY A 77 9.95 13.65 -17.42
C GLY A 77 11.44 13.39 -17.62
N GLN A 78 12.30 14.36 -17.36
CA GLN A 78 13.75 14.30 -17.62
C GLN A 78 14.57 13.82 -16.42
N SER A 79 13.92 13.23 -15.40
CA SER A 79 14.59 12.79 -14.18
C SER A 79 15.71 11.77 -14.40
N TYR A 80 15.65 11.03 -15.51
CA TYR A 80 16.67 10.06 -15.89
C TYR A 80 18.03 10.69 -16.21
N LEU A 81 18.06 11.97 -16.61
CA LEU A 81 19.31 12.68 -16.91
C LEU A 81 20.19 12.92 -15.67
N LEU A 82 19.61 12.86 -14.47
CA LEU A 82 20.32 13.02 -13.20
C LEU A 82 20.77 11.70 -12.57
N GLN A 83 20.36 10.58 -13.17
CA GLN A 83 20.69 9.27 -12.64
C GLN A 83 22.01 8.81 -13.24
N SER A 84 22.98 8.49 -12.37
CA SER A 84 24.22 7.83 -12.80
C SER A 84 23.91 6.48 -13.46
N ALA A 85 24.69 6.12 -14.49
CA ALA A 85 24.57 4.85 -15.20
C ALA A 85 24.61 3.65 -14.24
N GLU A 86 25.51 3.66 -13.25
CA GLU A 86 25.62 2.60 -12.25
C GLU A 86 24.33 2.46 -11.41
N SER A 87 23.74 3.59 -10.99
CA SER A 87 22.48 3.58 -10.25
C SER A 87 21.32 3.06 -11.09
N ALA A 88 21.28 3.42 -12.38
CA ALA A 88 20.30 2.92 -13.33
C ALA A 88 20.42 1.40 -13.50
N GLU A 89 21.64 0.89 -13.69
CA GLU A 89 21.90 -0.55 -13.79
C GLU A 89 21.52 -1.30 -12.52
N GLN A 90 21.94 -0.84 -11.34
CA GLN A 90 21.56 -1.47 -10.08
C GLN A 90 20.03 -1.52 -9.90
N SER A 91 19.34 -0.44 -10.26
CA SER A 91 17.88 -0.39 -10.19
C SER A 91 17.22 -1.36 -11.18
N TYR A 92 17.76 -1.47 -12.39
CA TYR A 92 17.31 -2.41 -13.40
C TYR A 92 17.49 -3.85 -12.93
N GLN A 93 18.67 -4.21 -12.43
CA GLN A 93 18.96 -5.55 -11.92
C GLN A 93 18.04 -5.94 -10.75
N LYS A 94 17.81 -5.02 -9.80
CA LYS A 94 16.89 -5.24 -8.66
C LYS A 94 15.44 -5.41 -9.12
N ASN A 95 15.03 -4.68 -10.15
CA ASN A 95 13.66 -4.68 -10.67
C ASN A 95 13.43 -5.71 -11.79
N LYS A 96 14.45 -6.50 -12.18
CA LYS A 96 14.27 -7.61 -13.13
C LYS A 96 13.26 -8.60 -12.56
N LYS A 97 12.08 -8.60 -13.17
CA LYS A 97 11.01 -9.53 -12.83
C LYS A 97 11.47 -10.93 -13.20
N LYS A 98 11.46 -11.86 -12.25
CA LYS A 98 11.63 -13.28 -12.55
C LYS A 98 10.42 -13.74 -13.37
N PRO A 99 10.60 -14.57 -14.42
CA PRO A 99 9.48 -15.07 -15.19
C PRO A 99 8.50 -15.79 -14.28
N ALA A 100 7.21 -15.57 -14.50
CA ALA A 100 6.18 -16.29 -13.77
C ALA A 100 6.27 -17.79 -14.11
N PRO A 101 6.09 -18.68 -13.13
CA PRO A 101 6.09 -20.12 -13.39
C PRO A 101 5.00 -20.48 -14.39
N PHE A 102 5.34 -21.27 -15.42
CA PHE A 102 4.43 -21.59 -16.51
C PHE A 102 3.85 -23.01 -16.35
N GLY A 103 2.54 -23.15 -16.58
CA GLY A 103 1.85 -24.45 -16.60
C GLY A 103 2.13 -25.31 -15.36
N TRP A 104 2.71 -26.49 -15.59
CA TRP A 104 2.99 -27.49 -14.55
C TRP A 104 4.21 -27.16 -13.67
N GLU A 105 5.03 -26.16 -14.02
CA GLU A 105 6.21 -25.76 -13.24
C GLU A 105 5.84 -25.18 -11.86
N VAL A 106 4.59 -24.73 -11.69
CA VAL A 106 4.04 -24.28 -10.41
C VAL A 106 4.06 -25.39 -9.35
N TYR A 107 3.93 -26.65 -9.77
CA TYR A 107 3.82 -27.82 -8.91
C TYR A 107 5.15 -28.59 -8.76
N ASN A 108 6.25 -28.06 -9.30
CA ASN A 108 7.57 -28.67 -9.18
C ASN A 108 8.08 -28.57 -7.72
N GLN A 109 8.86 -29.56 -7.28
CA GLN A 109 9.63 -29.57 -6.03
C GLN A 109 10.39 -28.25 -5.80
N LYS A 110 10.94 -27.64 -6.86
CA LYS A 110 11.62 -26.34 -6.77
C LYS A 110 10.68 -25.19 -6.33
N SER A 111 9.43 -25.20 -6.78
CA SER A 111 8.40 -24.23 -6.37
C SER A 111 8.04 -24.41 -4.90
N LEU A 112 7.85 -25.66 -4.47
CA LEU A 112 7.62 -26.02 -3.07
C LEU A 112 8.79 -25.59 -2.18
N TYR A 113 10.03 -25.87 -2.59
CA TYR A 113 11.24 -25.45 -1.89
C TYR A 113 11.36 -23.93 -1.77
N ASN A 114 11.09 -23.19 -2.84
CA ASN A 114 11.10 -21.72 -2.80
C ASN A 114 10.00 -21.16 -1.88
N ALA A 115 8.84 -21.80 -1.81
CA ALA A 115 7.79 -21.42 -0.88
C ALA A 115 8.21 -21.67 0.58
N TYR A 116 8.83 -22.82 0.85
CA TYR A 116 9.38 -23.16 2.17
C TYR A 116 10.45 -22.15 2.61
N LYS A 117 11.42 -21.84 1.74
CA LYS A 117 12.47 -20.85 2.02
C LYS A 117 11.91 -19.46 2.31
N LYS A 118 10.79 -19.09 1.68
CA LYS A 118 10.09 -17.82 1.98
C LYS A 118 9.37 -17.86 3.33
N SER A 119 8.79 -18.99 3.73
CA SER A 119 8.18 -19.13 5.05
C SER A 119 9.20 -19.19 6.17
N GLU A 120 10.36 -19.80 5.95
CA GLU A 120 11.46 -19.83 6.91
C GLU A 120 11.93 -18.41 7.27
N LEU A 121 12.02 -17.51 6.28
CA LEU A 121 12.35 -16.10 6.53
C LEU A 121 11.32 -15.37 7.41
N ARG A 122 10.09 -15.87 7.48
CA ARG A 122 8.99 -15.26 8.25
C ARG A 122 8.92 -15.76 9.69
N VAL A 123 9.43 -16.97 9.95
CA VAL A 123 9.43 -17.58 11.29
C VAL A 123 10.81 -17.39 11.91
N PRO A 124 10.94 -16.71 13.06
CA PRO A 124 12.23 -16.62 13.73
C PRO A 124 12.73 -18.01 14.10
N ALA A 125 14.02 -18.28 13.88
CA ALA A 125 14.63 -19.55 14.24
C ALA A 125 14.52 -19.76 15.75
N ASN A 126 13.68 -20.70 16.18
CA ASN A 126 13.69 -21.17 17.56
C ASN A 126 14.88 -22.13 17.68
N SER A 127 15.88 -21.74 18.46
CA SER A 127 17.01 -22.60 18.81
C SER A 127 16.48 -23.81 19.59
N LYS A 128 16.63 -25.01 19.01
CA LYS A 128 16.49 -26.35 19.59
C LYS A 128 15.81 -26.42 20.97
N ALA A 129 14.55 -26.82 20.98
CA ALA A 129 13.95 -27.48 22.13
C ALA A 129 13.67 -28.93 21.72
N ASP A 130 14.61 -29.82 22.07
CA ASP A 130 14.37 -31.26 22.10
C ASP A 130 13.44 -31.53 23.30
N GLY A 131 12.13 -31.42 23.10
CA GLY A 131 11.15 -31.67 24.16
C GLY A 131 9.80 -31.01 23.90
N ILE A 132 8.74 -31.61 24.47
CA ILE A 132 7.36 -31.11 24.47
C ILE A 132 7.28 -29.85 25.35
N GLU A 133 7.94 -28.77 24.92
CA GLU A 133 7.74 -27.46 25.51
C GLU A 133 6.55 -26.82 24.82
N ALA A 134 5.55 -26.42 25.61
CA ALA A 134 4.46 -25.59 25.13
C ALA A 134 5.08 -24.28 24.62
N GLY A 135 5.24 -24.18 23.30
CA GLY A 135 5.80 -22.98 22.67
C GLY A 135 5.05 -21.74 23.16
N SER A 136 5.78 -20.64 23.36
CA SER A 136 5.19 -19.39 23.85
C SER A 136 3.89 -19.05 23.10
N GLU A 137 2.89 -18.52 23.80
CA GLU A 137 1.61 -18.15 23.22
C GLU A 137 1.77 -17.20 22.00
N ALA A 138 2.78 -16.33 22.05
CA ALA A 138 3.15 -15.47 20.93
C ALA A 138 3.63 -16.25 19.68
N ALA A 139 4.34 -17.36 19.85
CA ALA A 139 4.76 -18.22 18.74
C ALA A 139 3.56 -18.98 18.14
N VAL A 140 2.64 -19.47 18.98
CA VAL A 140 1.40 -20.13 18.55
C VAL A 140 0.54 -19.15 17.74
N ASN A 141 0.33 -17.93 18.24
CA ASN A 141 -0.46 -16.91 17.55
C ASN A 141 0.14 -16.52 16.18
N ARG A 142 1.46 -16.43 16.07
CA ARG A 142 2.14 -16.21 14.78
C ARG A 142 1.92 -17.37 13.80
N MET A 143 2.01 -18.61 14.29
CA MET A 143 1.74 -19.79 13.45
C MET A 143 0.30 -19.82 12.95
N VAL A 144 -0.68 -19.48 13.80
CA VAL A 144 -2.10 -19.43 13.43
C VAL A 144 -2.33 -18.37 12.34
N GLN A 145 -1.83 -17.14 12.55
CA GLN A 145 -1.89 -16.08 11.55
C GLN A 145 -1.24 -16.53 10.22
N ASP A 146 -0.09 -17.19 10.31
CA ASP A 146 0.63 -17.67 9.15
C ASP A 146 -0.18 -18.67 8.32
N LEU A 147 -0.90 -19.58 8.98
CA LEU A 147 -1.78 -20.56 8.36
C LEU A 147 -3.03 -19.92 7.76
N GLU A 148 -3.62 -18.93 8.42
CA GLU A 148 -4.75 -18.16 7.88
C GLU A 148 -4.35 -17.44 6.59
N GLU A 149 -3.21 -16.76 6.57
CA GLU A 149 -2.69 -16.11 5.36
C GLU A 149 -2.36 -17.14 4.25
N GLN A 150 -1.93 -18.35 4.60
CA GLN A 150 -1.77 -19.42 3.61
C GLN A 150 -3.11 -19.88 3.03
N ARG A 151 -4.15 -20.00 3.87
CA ARG A 151 -5.51 -20.35 3.43
C ARG A 151 -6.07 -19.28 2.49
N GLU A 152 -5.95 -18.01 2.84
CA GLU A 152 -6.38 -16.89 1.99
C GLU A 152 -5.64 -16.87 0.65
N ARG A 153 -4.31 -17.06 0.66
CA ARG A 153 -3.52 -17.17 -0.58
C ARG A 153 -3.99 -18.33 -1.46
N ARG A 154 -4.29 -19.49 -0.88
CA ARG A 154 -4.81 -20.66 -1.63
C ARG A 154 -6.21 -20.41 -2.18
N ALA A 155 -7.08 -19.76 -1.41
CA ALA A 155 -8.42 -19.39 -1.86
C ALA A 155 -8.35 -18.41 -3.05
N ASN A 156 -7.48 -17.40 -2.96
CA ASN A 156 -7.27 -16.39 -3.98
C ASN A 156 -6.50 -16.92 -5.22
N PHE A 157 -5.75 -18.01 -5.10
CA PHE A 157 -5.06 -18.64 -6.24
C PHE A 157 -6.06 -19.12 -7.30
N LYS A 158 -7.23 -19.62 -6.88
CA LYS A 158 -8.36 -19.90 -7.77
C LYS A 158 -9.16 -18.63 -8.02
N ARG A 159 -8.62 -17.68 -8.79
CA ARG A 159 -9.44 -16.60 -9.35
C ARG A 159 -10.45 -17.21 -10.32
N ARG A 160 -11.69 -17.43 -9.86
CA ARG A 160 -12.81 -17.77 -10.74
C ARG A 160 -12.89 -16.67 -11.79
N ARG A 161 -12.72 -17.03 -13.07
CA ARG A 161 -13.13 -16.17 -14.18
C ARG A 161 -14.66 -16.05 -14.05
N LYS A 162 -15.13 -15.00 -13.37
CA LYS A 162 -16.56 -14.76 -13.11
C LYS A 162 -17.33 -14.39 -14.38
N PHE A 163 -16.63 -14.12 -15.48
CA PHE A 163 -17.26 -13.88 -16.77
C PHE A 163 -17.75 -15.21 -17.34
N ARG A 164 -19.06 -15.46 -17.27
CA ARG A 164 -19.73 -16.33 -18.22
C ARG A 164 -19.79 -15.53 -19.52
N ASP A 165 -19.14 -16.04 -20.55
CA ASP A 165 -19.37 -15.48 -21.88
C ASP A 165 -20.78 -15.95 -22.27
N GLU A 166 -21.66 -15.07 -22.74
CA GLU A 166 -23.01 -15.46 -23.20
C GLU A 166 -22.95 -16.49 -24.36
N THR A 167 -21.77 -16.64 -24.95
CA THR A 167 -21.42 -17.56 -26.04
C THR A 167 -21.10 -18.99 -25.58
N ASP A 168 -21.02 -19.26 -24.28
CA ASP A 168 -20.80 -20.61 -23.75
C ASP A 168 -22.09 -21.45 -23.91
N GLY A 169 -22.30 -22.05 -25.10
CA GLY A 169 -23.48 -22.83 -25.50
C GLY A 169 -23.76 -24.13 -24.72
N GLY A 170 -23.63 -24.12 -23.39
CA GLY A 170 -24.00 -25.20 -22.50
C GLY A 170 -25.34 -24.94 -21.82
N ILE A 171 -26.22 -25.95 -21.82
CA ILE A 171 -27.52 -25.89 -21.13
C ILE A 171 -27.34 -25.78 -19.59
N ASN A 172 -26.24 -26.34 -19.06
CA ASN A 172 -25.88 -26.28 -17.64
C ASN A 172 -24.37 -25.99 -17.42
N ASP A 173 -23.97 -25.68 -16.18
CA ASP A 173 -22.58 -25.33 -15.85
C ASP A 173 -21.57 -26.45 -16.12
N GLN A 174 -21.99 -27.71 -15.99
CA GLN A 174 -21.14 -28.86 -16.26
C GLN A 174 -20.89 -29.01 -17.77
N ASN A 175 -21.93 -28.83 -18.58
CA ASN A 175 -21.88 -28.84 -20.03
C ASN A 175 -21.04 -27.67 -20.56
N ALA A 176 -21.23 -26.46 -20.04
CA ALA A 176 -20.37 -25.32 -20.38
C ALA A 176 -18.89 -25.59 -20.03
N SER A 177 -18.63 -26.22 -18.88
CA SER A 177 -17.27 -26.61 -18.48
C SER A 177 -16.67 -27.68 -19.40
N PHE A 178 -17.49 -28.63 -19.86
CA PHE A 178 -17.10 -29.67 -20.81
C PHE A 178 -16.80 -29.08 -22.19
N ASN A 179 -17.68 -28.24 -22.74
CA ASN A 179 -17.47 -27.55 -24.02
C ASN A 179 -16.19 -26.71 -24.00
N LYS A 180 -15.93 -25.96 -22.92
CA LYS A 180 -14.66 -25.24 -22.72
C LYS A 180 -13.43 -26.16 -22.67
N LYS A 181 -13.58 -27.40 -22.19
CA LYS A 181 -12.50 -28.39 -22.16
C LYS A 181 -12.20 -28.89 -23.56
N ILE A 182 -13.25 -29.19 -24.34
CA ILE A 182 -13.13 -29.59 -25.74
C ILE A 182 -12.52 -28.47 -26.58
N GLU A 183 -12.98 -27.23 -26.43
CA GLU A 183 -12.43 -26.07 -27.14
C GLU A 183 -10.95 -25.85 -26.81
N ARG A 184 -10.54 -26.02 -25.55
CA ARG A 184 -9.12 -25.94 -25.17
C ARG A 184 -8.25 -27.03 -25.79
N ALA A 185 -8.77 -28.23 -25.97
CA ALA A 185 -8.02 -29.36 -26.52
C ALA A 185 -7.99 -29.36 -28.05
N TYR A 186 -9.15 -29.16 -28.68
CA TYR A 186 -9.35 -29.37 -30.11
C TYR A 186 -9.63 -28.08 -30.89
N GLY A 187 -9.91 -26.96 -30.23
CA GLY A 187 -10.31 -25.71 -30.88
C GLY A 187 -9.26 -25.15 -31.86
N LYS A 188 -7.97 -25.51 -31.68
CA LYS A 188 -6.93 -25.18 -32.66
C LYS A 188 -7.08 -25.95 -33.98
N GLN A 189 -7.51 -27.20 -33.90
CA GLN A 189 -7.67 -28.09 -35.05
C GLN A 189 -9.02 -27.89 -35.74
N THR A 190 -10.07 -27.57 -34.98
CA THR A 190 -11.44 -27.41 -35.49
C THR A 190 -11.81 -25.98 -35.83
N LYS A 191 -10.84 -25.06 -35.86
CA LYS A 191 -11.09 -23.63 -36.11
C LYS A 191 -11.72 -23.38 -37.48
N GLU A 192 -11.20 -24.02 -38.53
CA GLU A 192 -11.72 -23.89 -39.89
C GLU A 192 -13.16 -24.39 -40.01
N ILE A 193 -13.46 -25.51 -39.34
CA ILE A 193 -14.83 -26.07 -39.27
C ILE A 193 -15.78 -25.10 -38.56
N LYS A 194 -15.33 -24.48 -37.46
CA LYS A 194 -16.11 -23.48 -36.72
C LYS A 194 -16.39 -22.24 -37.57
N ASP A 195 -15.35 -21.70 -38.20
CA ASP A 195 -15.46 -20.52 -39.08
C ASP A 195 -16.36 -20.80 -40.29
N ALA A 196 -16.32 -22.00 -40.87
CA ALA A 196 -17.21 -22.40 -41.97
C ALA A 196 -18.68 -22.51 -41.53
N LEU A 197 -18.91 -22.99 -40.30
CA LEU A 197 -20.25 -23.03 -39.70
C LEU A 197 -20.81 -21.62 -39.50
N GLU A 198 -19.99 -20.71 -38.97
CA GLU A 198 -20.35 -19.31 -38.73
C GLU A 198 -20.60 -18.53 -40.04
N ARG A 199 -19.97 -18.94 -41.15
CA ARG A 199 -20.20 -18.38 -42.49
C ARG A 199 -21.36 -19.03 -43.25
N GLY A 200 -22.12 -19.94 -42.64
CA GLY A 200 -23.30 -20.55 -43.25
C GLY A 200 -23.00 -21.71 -44.21
N THR A 201 -22.01 -22.55 -43.89
CA THR A 201 -21.70 -23.82 -44.60
C THR A 201 -21.48 -23.66 -46.10
N ALA A 202 -20.82 -22.57 -46.51
CA ALA A 202 -20.23 -22.49 -47.86
C ALA A 202 -18.87 -23.19 -47.82
N LEU A 203 -18.76 -24.33 -48.52
CA LEU A 203 -17.48 -24.91 -48.94
C LEU A 203 -16.84 -24.04 -50.04
#